data_AF-A0A7J9NB34-F1
#
_entry.id   AF-A0A7J9NB34-F1
#
_cell.length_a   1.000
_cell.length_b   1.000
_cell.length_c   1.000
_cell.angle_alpha   90.00
_cell.angle_beta   90.00
_cell.angle_gamma   90.00
#
_symmetry.space_group_name_H-M   'P 1'
#
loop_
_entity.id
_entity.type
_entity.pdbx_description
1 polymer ?
#
loop_
_entity_poly.entity_id
_entity_poly.type
_entity_poly.pdbx_seq_one_letter_code
_entity_poly.pdbx_strand_id
1 'polypeptide(L)' 'MLVDHALELPLHWRMPRLEARWFIDVYEKNKDKNPIILELAILDYNIVQSIHQEDLRYVST' A
#
# COMPACT_ATOMS: atom_id res chain seq x y z
N MET A 1 -2.44 16.37 -4.97
CA MET A 1 -2.45 15.02 -4.34
C MET A 1 -1.05 14.43 -4.20
N LEU A 2 -0.34 14.02 -5.27
CA LEU A 2 1.03 13.46 -5.12
C LEU A 2 2.03 14.49 -4.53
N VAL A 3 1.98 15.73 -5.03
CA VAL A 3 2.84 16.82 -4.56
C VAL A 3 2.51 17.19 -3.12
N ASP A 4 1.23 17.39 -2.79
CA ASP A 4 0.80 17.70 -1.42
C ASP A 4 1.20 16.58 -0.43
N HIS A 5 1.00 15.31 -0.80
CA HIS A 5 1.45 14.16 -0.02
C HIS A 5 2.96 14.17 0.18
N ALA A 6 3.76 14.42 -0.86
CA ALA A 6 5.21 14.51 -0.72
C ALA A 6 5.68 15.69 0.16
N LEU A 7 4.92 16.79 0.19
CA LEU A 7 5.20 17.96 1.05
C LEU A 7 4.87 17.71 2.52
N GLU A 8 3.85 16.89 2.82
CA GLU A 8 3.55 16.47 4.20
C GLU A 8 4.64 15.58 4.78
N LEU A 9 5.12 14.60 4.01
CA LEU A 9 6.21 13.72 4.39
C LEU A 9 6.88 13.17 3.11
N PRO A 10 8.20 13.32 2.92
CA PRO A 10 8.85 12.83 1.72
C PRO A 10 8.91 11.30 1.72
N LEU A 11 8.87 10.69 0.53
CA LEU A 11 8.77 9.23 0.35
C LEU A 11 9.76 8.42 1.19
N HIS A 12 11.01 8.88 1.30
CA HIS A 12 12.08 8.19 2.04
C HIS A 12 11.89 8.19 3.57
N TRP A 13 10.95 8.97 4.11
CA TRP A 13 10.56 8.98 5.52
C TRP A 13 9.24 8.25 5.78
N ARG A 14 8.54 7.82 4.74
CA ARG A 14 7.24 7.16 4.89
C ARG A 14 7.41 5.70 5.26
N MET A 15 6.49 5.20 6.09
CA MET A 15 6.45 3.79 6.43
C MET A 15 5.99 2.99 5.20
N PRO A 16 6.80 2.04 4.68
CA PRO A 16 6.56 1.42 3.38
C PRO A 16 5.20 0.75 3.25
N ARG A 17 4.70 0.13 4.34
CA ARG A 17 3.43 -0.60 4.29
C ARG A 17 2.21 0.32 4.18
N LEU A 18 2.21 1.45 4.89
CA LEU A 18 1.15 2.47 4.78
C LEU A 18 1.22 3.15 3.41
N GLU A 19 2.43 3.44 2.94
CA GLU A 19 2.62 4.06 1.63
C GLU A 19 2.17 3.15 0.50
N ALA A 20 2.45 1.84 0.58
CA ALA A 20 1.95 0.87 -0.39
C ALA A 20 0.41 0.87 -0.47
N ARG A 21 -0.30 0.91 0.67
CA ARG A 21 -1.77 0.95 0.68
C ARG A 21 -2.30 2.19 -0.03
N TRP A 22 -1.75 3.35 0.32
CA TRP A 22 -2.14 4.63 -0.26
C TRP A 22 -1.83 4.68 -1.76
N PHE A 23 -0.62 4.25 -2.14
CA PHE A 23 -0.16 4.35 -3.51
C PHE A 23 -0.86 3.37 -4.45
N ILE A 24 -1.33 2.22 -3.99
CA ILE A 24 -2.19 1.32 -4.78
C ILE A 24 -3.44 2.08 -5.28
N ASP A 25 -4.14 2.80 -4.40
CA ASP A 25 -5.36 3.55 -4.75
C ASP A 25 -5.06 4.75 -5.67
N VAL A 26 -3.87 5.34 -5.54
CA VAL A 26 -3.40 6.43 -6.41
C VAL A 26 -3.02 5.90 -7.79
N TYR A 27 -2.27 4.80 -7.83
CA TYR A 27 -1.78 4.18 -9.07
C TYR A 27 -2.93 3.59 -9.89
N GLU A 28 -3.99 3.08 -9.26
CA GLU A 28 -5.21 2.64 -9.93
C GLU A 28 -5.83 3.74 -10.80
N LYS A 29 -5.79 5.00 -10.35
CA LYS A 29 -6.33 6.16 -11.06
C LYS A 29 -5.43 6.66 -12.19
N ASN A 30 -4.20 6.16 -12.28
CA ASN A 30 -3.27 6.53 -13.35
C ASN A 30 -3.76 5.94 -14.69
N LYS A 31 -3.74 6.76 -15.74
CA LYS A 31 -4.13 6.38 -17.11
C LYS A 31 -3.10 5.46 -17.76
N ASP A 32 -1.82 5.66 -17.43
CA ASP A 32 -0.68 4.93 -18.00
C ASP A 32 -0.22 3.77 -17.11
N LYS A 33 -1.09 3.30 -16.21
CA LYS A 33 -0.76 2.19 -15.31
C LYS A 33 -0.51 0.90 -16.08
N ASN A 34 0.47 0.14 -15.63
CA ASN A 34 0.59 -1.27 -15.98
C ASN A 34 -0.41 -2.09 -15.13
N PRO A 35 -1.43 -2.71 -15.75
CA PRO A 35 -2.47 -3.45 -15.02
C PRO A 35 -1.93 -4.70 -14.31
N ILE A 36 -0.89 -5.34 -14.85
CA ILE A 36 -0.28 -6.54 -14.25
C ILE A 36 0.41 -6.16 -12.94
N ILE A 37 1.09 -5.01 -12.90
CA ILE A 37 1.73 -4.51 -11.68
C ILE A 37 0.68 -4.14 -10.62
N LEU A 38 -0.43 -3.52 -11.02
CA LEU A 38 -1.51 -3.17 -10.09
C LEU A 38 -2.15 -4.43 -9.47
N GLU A 39 -2.47 -5.42 -10.29
CA GLU A 39 -3.03 -6.69 -9.82
C GLU A 39 -2.09 -7.40 -8.85
N LEU A 40 -0.80 -7.49 -9.20
CA LEU A 40 0.22 -8.05 -8.33
C LEU A 40 0.30 -7.32 -6.99
N ALA A 41 0.33 -5.97 -7.00
CA ALA A 41 0.43 -5.17 -5.79
C ALA A 41 -0.79 -5.37 -4.87
N ILE A 42 -2.01 -5.49 -5.43
CA ILE A 42 -3.22 -5.76 -4.66
C ILE A 42 -3.18 -7.16 -4.03
N LEU A 43 -2.81 -8.17 -4.81
CA LEU A 43 -2.74 -9.56 -4.34
C LEU A 43 -1.70 -9.71 -3.22
N ASP A 44 -0.47 -9.21 -3.45
CA ASP A 44 0.59 -9.24 -2.44
C ASP A 44 0.18 -8.48 -1.17
N TYR A 45 -0.46 -7.31 -1.32
CA TYR A 45 -0.98 -6.57 -0.18
C TYR A 45 -1.98 -7.40 0.62
N ASN A 46 -2.95 -8.05 -0.01
CA ASN A 46 -3.95 -8.84 0.69
C ASN A 46 -3.36 -10.09 1.37
N ILE A 47 -2.38 -10.75 0.74
CA ILE A 47 -1.67 -11.89 1.35
C ILE A 47 -0.97 -11.45 2.63
N VAL A 48 -0.13 -10.42 2.56
CA VAL A 48 0.59 -9.90 3.75
C VAL A 48 -0.38 -9.35 4.81
N GLN A 49 -1.51 -8.76 4.41
CA GLN A 49 -2.54 -8.31 5.35
C GLN A 49 -3.17 -9.47 6.12
N SER A 50 -3.43 -10.61 5.45
CA SER A 50 -4.00 -11.78 6.12
C SER A 50 -3.07 -12.35 7.19
N ILE A 51 -1.76 -12.37 6.94
CA ILE A 51 -0.73 -12.75 7.93
C ILE A 51 -0.77 -11.81 9.14
N HIS A 52 -0.74 -10.49 8.92
CA HIS A 52 -0.83 -9.53 10.03
C HIS A 52 -2.13 -9.68 10.84
N GLN A 53 -3.26 -10.01 10.20
CA GLN A 53 -4.53 -10.25 10.90
C GLN A 53 -4.47 -11.51 11.75
N GLU A 54 -3.82 -12.57 11.26
CA GLU A 54 -3.59 -13.79 12.04
C GLU A 54 -2.69 -13.53 13.24
N ASP A 55 -1.59 -12.80 13.06
CA ASP A 55 -0.69 -12.39 14.13
C ASP A 55 -1.43 -11.56 15.19
N LEU A 56 -2.25 -10.59 14.75
CA LEU A 56 -3.08 -9.77 15.65
C LEU A 56 -4.07 -10.62 16.45
N ARG A 57 -4.70 -11.62 15.81
CA ARG A 57 -5.60 -12.55 16.50
C ARG A 57 -4.86 -13.36 17.56
N TYR A 58 -3.65 -13.83 17.24
CA TYR A 58 -2.82 -14.60 18.16
C TYR A 58 -2.43 -13.78 19.40
N VAL A 59 -1.95 -12.54 19.22
CA VAL A 59 -1.51 -11.70 20.35
C VAL A 59 -2.65 -11.07 21.16
N SER A 60 -3.87 -11.05 20.62
CA SER A 60 -5.05 -10.53 21.32
C SER A 60 -5.72 -11.58 22.23
N THR A 61 -5.20 -12.81 22.25
CA THR A 61 -5.64 -13.92 23.12
C THR A 61 -4.64 -14.11 24.25
#